data_AF-A0A182K1U9-F1
#
_entry.id   AF-A0A182K1U9-F1
#
_cell.length_a   1.000
_cell.length_b   1.000
_cell.length_c   1.000
_cell.angle_alpha   90.00
_cell.angle_beta   90.00
_cell.angle_gamma   90.00
#
_symmetry.space_group_name_H-M   'P 1'
#
loop_
_entity.id
_entity.type
_entity.pdbx_description
1 polymer ?
#
loop_
_entity_poly.entity_id
_entity_poly.type
_entity_poly.pdbx_seq_one_letter_code
_entity_poly.pdbx_strand_id
1 'polypeptide(L)'
;MGPDPLWSSTSTAAAAFAIATSASSNPRDEPPEVEARNRKESVVSSPATMRVLNVLRHWVSKHFQDFEQDAALRSQTIAFLDDITCSPNLLPTEHRAASQLLRLLCRDDIDSGKQQLEILLTPPQTPSKESIETLSALEIAEQMTYLDHQIFLAIRSEEFLGQAWMKSDKKSRAEHIILMTKRFNDGSRLVCSEIVTRSNMAARVAAIEKWTAVADICRCLHNFNGVLQICAAFTNAAVYRLKKTWDKVPRTVSTQPDRAG
;
A
#
# COMPACT_ATOMS: atom_id res chain seq x y z
N MET A 1 74.74 38.06 33.58
CA MET A 1 75.33 37.62 34.86
C MET A 1 74.22 37.60 35.90
N GLY A 2 73.93 36.42 36.44
CA GLY A 2 72.87 36.13 37.43
C GLY A 2 72.22 34.78 37.11
N PRO A 3 72.05 33.85 38.08
CA PRO A 3 72.55 32.47 37.96
C PRO A 3 71.50 31.40 37.62
N ASP A 4 71.98 30.26 37.11
CA ASP A 4 71.26 28.97 37.05
C ASP A 4 71.01 28.38 38.46
N PRO A 5 69.97 27.54 38.61
CA PRO A 5 70.06 26.39 39.49
C PRO A 5 69.90 25.06 38.76
N LEU A 6 70.69 24.11 39.25
CA LEU A 6 70.85 22.72 38.83
C LEU A 6 69.60 21.83 39.03
N TRP A 7 69.56 20.76 38.23
CA TRP A 7 68.67 19.61 38.31
C TRP A 7 68.47 19.01 39.72
N SER A 8 67.23 18.58 40.01
CA SER A 8 66.95 17.47 40.93
C SER A 8 65.86 16.56 40.33
N SER A 9 66.32 15.47 39.72
CA SER A 9 65.52 14.44 39.05
C SER A 9 65.19 13.29 40.02
N THR A 10 64.28 13.54 40.98
CA THR A 10 63.83 12.46 41.90
C THR A 10 62.31 12.31 41.99
N SER A 11 61.53 13.15 41.29
CA SER A 11 60.05 13.10 41.34
C SER A 11 59.42 12.20 40.27
N THR A 12 60.14 11.87 39.20
CA THR A 12 59.59 11.15 38.04
C THR A 12 59.56 9.63 38.21
N ALA A 13 60.52 9.03 38.92
CA ALA A 13 60.60 7.57 39.05
C ALA A 13 59.53 6.99 39.99
N ALA A 14 59.26 7.65 41.13
CA ALA A 14 58.23 7.21 42.07
C ALA A 14 56.82 7.38 41.52
N ALA A 15 56.57 8.47 40.78
CA ALA A 15 55.30 8.69 40.06
C ALA A 15 55.09 7.67 38.93
N ALA A 16 56.15 7.32 38.18
CA ALA A 16 56.08 6.29 37.14
C ALA A 16 55.80 4.89 37.71
N PHE A 17 56.36 4.56 38.89
CA PHE A 17 56.11 3.27 39.55
C PHE A 17 54.67 3.16 40.07
N ALA A 18 54.11 4.24 40.64
CA ALA A 18 52.72 4.27 41.12
C ALA A 18 51.68 4.15 39.99
N ILE A 19 51.97 4.71 38.81
CA ILE A 19 51.13 4.59 37.61
C ILE A 19 51.22 3.16 37.03
N ALA A 20 52.41 2.54 37.01
CA ALA A 20 52.59 1.17 36.52
C ALA A 20 51.85 0.12 37.38
N THR A 21 51.77 0.31 38.71
CA THR A 21 51.06 -0.63 39.60
C THR A 21 49.55 -0.44 39.66
N SER A 22 49.03 0.75 39.31
CA SER A 22 47.58 1.01 39.27
C SER A 22 46.92 0.56 37.96
N ALA A 23 47.71 0.39 36.88
CA ALA A 23 47.24 -0.13 35.60
C ALA A 23 47.23 -1.68 35.52
N SER A 24 47.81 -2.39 36.49
CA SER A 24 47.74 -3.86 36.58
C SER A 24 46.49 -4.32 37.33
N SER A 25 45.33 -3.79 36.93
CA SER A 25 44.05 -4.43 37.28
C SER A 25 43.83 -5.54 36.27
N ASN A 26 44.16 -6.78 36.66
CA ASN A 26 43.77 -7.97 35.89
C ASN A 26 42.27 -7.86 35.59
N PRO A 27 41.78 -8.07 34.35
CA PRO A 27 40.35 -8.16 34.13
C PRO A 27 39.83 -9.22 35.09
N ARG A 28 38.85 -8.87 35.93
CA ARG A 28 38.22 -9.85 36.81
C ARG A 28 37.62 -10.91 35.88
N ASP A 29 38.23 -12.09 35.81
CA ASP A 29 37.61 -13.26 35.19
C ASP A 29 36.23 -13.40 35.83
N GLU A 30 35.17 -13.25 35.02
CA GLU A 30 33.82 -13.53 35.50
C GLU A 30 33.79 -14.97 36.01
N PRO A 31 33.12 -15.26 37.14
CA PRO A 31 33.04 -16.62 37.65
C PRO A 31 32.56 -17.55 36.53
N PRO A 32 33.15 -18.75 36.35
CA PRO A 32 32.82 -19.64 35.23
C PRO A 32 31.34 -20.04 35.17
N GLU A 33 30.62 -19.95 36.30
CA GLU A 33 29.16 -20.09 36.36
C GLU A 33 28.40 -18.93 35.70
N VAL A 34 28.90 -17.69 35.83
CA VAL A 34 28.33 -16.48 35.20
C VAL A 34 28.61 -16.49 33.70
N GLU A 35 29.83 -16.84 33.26
CA GLU A 35 30.12 -17.01 31.84
C GLU A 35 29.32 -18.16 31.19
N ALA A 36 29.18 -19.30 31.88
CA ALA A 36 28.39 -20.41 31.40
C ALA A 36 26.88 -20.07 31.34
N ARG A 37 26.39 -19.27 32.29
CA ARG A 37 25.02 -18.74 32.29
C ARG A 37 24.81 -17.73 31.16
N ASN A 38 25.72 -16.76 31.00
CA ASN A 38 25.69 -15.77 29.92
C ASN A 38 25.77 -16.43 28.54
N ARG A 39 26.59 -17.49 28.38
CA ARG A 39 26.61 -18.31 27.15
C ARG A 39 25.30 -19.05 26.93
N LYS A 40 24.72 -19.68 27.96
CA LYS A 40 23.43 -20.38 27.82
C LYS A 40 22.29 -19.41 27.51
N GLU A 41 22.25 -18.24 28.15
CA GLU A 41 21.28 -17.17 27.86
C GLU A 41 21.48 -16.62 26.43
N SER A 42 22.72 -16.42 25.98
CA SER A 42 23.04 -16.01 24.60
C SER A 42 22.62 -17.05 23.55
N VAL A 43 22.88 -18.33 23.80
CA VAL A 43 22.54 -19.45 22.88
C VAL A 43 21.02 -19.64 22.75
N VAL A 44 20.25 -19.39 23.81
CA VAL A 44 18.78 -19.48 23.79
C VAL A 44 18.12 -18.19 23.29
N SER A 45 18.72 -17.03 23.57
CA SER A 45 18.21 -15.71 23.18
C SER A 45 18.33 -15.46 21.67
N SER A 46 19.43 -15.86 21.03
CA SER A 46 19.63 -15.58 19.60
C SER A 46 18.53 -16.16 18.67
N PRO A 47 18.09 -17.42 18.80
CA PRO A 47 16.97 -17.95 18.02
C PRO A 47 15.63 -17.25 18.31
N ALA A 48 15.43 -16.71 19.51
CA ALA A 48 14.24 -15.94 19.85
C ALA A 48 14.30 -14.54 19.21
N THR A 49 15.43 -13.84 19.33
CA THR A 49 15.69 -12.54 18.70
C THR A 49 15.51 -12.61 17.20
N MET A 50 16.10 -13.60 16.54
CA MET A 50 15.93 -13.81 15.10
C MET A 50 14.48 -14.09 14.69
N ARG A 51 13.70 -14.80 15.52
CA ARG A 51 12.27 -15.01 15.26
C ARG A 51 11.49 -13.69 15.35
N VAL A 52 11.76 -12.85 16.35
CA VAL A 52 11.14 -11.52 16.48
C VAL A 52 11.50 -10.65 15.28
N LEU A 53 12.78 -10.58 14.90
CA LEU A 53 13.23 -9.81 13.73
C LEU A 53 12.62 -10.34 12.43
N ASN A 54 12.38 -11.65 12.30
CA ASN A 54 11.71 -12.22 11.14
C ASN A 54 10.21 -11.88 11.09
N VAL A 55 9.53 -11.85 12.24
CA VAL A 55 8.14 -11.39 12.32
C VAL A 55 8.05 -9.92 11.92
N LEU A 56 8.91 -9.06 12.49
CA LEU A 56 8.97 -7.64 12.11
C LEU A 56 9.30 -7.46 10.64
N ARG A 57 10.23 -8.27 10.09
CA ARG A 57 10.53 -8.27 8.67
C ARG A 57 9.32 -8.60 7.82
N HIS A 58 8.58 -9.64 8.17
CA HIS A 58 7.37 -9.99 7.45
C HIS A 58 6.33 -8.87 7.54
N TRP A 59 6.12 -8.34 8.74
CA TRP A 59 5.16 -7.26 9.00
C TRP A 59 5.49 -6.01 8.20
N VAL A 60 6.72 -5.48 8.30
CA VAL A 60 7.16 -4.29 7.56
C VAL A 60 7.15 -4.52 6.05
N SER A 61 7.44 -5.74 5.57
CA SER A 61 7.49 -6.01 4.13
C SER A 61 6.13 -6.30 3.50
N LYS A 62 5.15 -6.80 4.26
CA LYS A 62 3.87 -7.28 3.74
C LYS A 62 2.66 -6.50 4.22
N HIS A 63 2.73 -5.88 5.40
CA HIS A 63 1.64 -5.11 5.99
C HIS A 63 2.17 -3.74 6.47
N PHE A 64 2.92 -3.06 5.60
CA PHE A 64 3.50 -1.75 5.93
C PHE A 64 2.43 -0.70 6.28
N GLN A 65 1.21 -0.85 5.77
CA GLN A 65 0.11 0.10 6.01
C GLN A 65 -0.21 0.32 7.50
N ASP A 66 0.05 -0.66 8.37
CA ASP A 66 -0.17 -0.47 9.81
C ASP A 66 0.75 0.63 10.36
N PHE A 67 1.97 0.72 9.83
CA PHE A 67 2.95 1.76 10.16
C PHE A 67 2.68 3.09 9.43
N GLU A 68 1.92 3.09 8.33
CA GLU A 68 1.46 4.32 7.68
C GLU A 68 0.26 4.94 8.41
N GLN A 69 -0.67 4.09 8.84
CA GLN A 69 -1.90 4.53 9.51
C GLN A 69 -1.65 4.92 10.97
N ASP A 70 -0.66 4.30 11.61
CA ASP A 70 -0.28 4.57 13.00
C ASP A 70 1.19 5.03 13.09
N ALA A 71 1.38 6.36 13.08
CA ALA A 71 2.68 6.97 13.25
C ALA A 71 3.32 6.66 14.62
N ALA A 72 2.52 6.41 15.65
CA ALA A 72 3.02 6.03 16.97
C ALA A 72 3.57 4.59 16.94
N LEU A 73 2.89 3.65 16.27
CA LEU A 73 3.39 2.29 16.04
C LEU A 73 4.71 2.31 15.27
N ARG A 74 4.79 3.09 14.19
CA ARG A 74 6.03 3.27 13.41
C ARG A 74 7.16 3.79 14.29
N SER A 75 6.92 4.85 15.05
CA SER A 75 7.93 5.45 15.93
C SER A 75 8.39 4.50 17.03
N GLN A 76 7.47 3.78 17.66
CA GLN A 76 7.79 2.76 18.68
C GLN A 76 8.61 1.60 18.10
N THR A 77 8.29 1.17 16.88
CA THR A 77 9.01 0.08 16.21
C THR A 77 10.42 0.51 15.81
N ILE A 78 10.58 1.77 15.36
CA ILE A 78 11.91 2.35 15.07
C ILE A 78 12.73 2.42 16.36
N ALA A 79 12.18 3.01 17.43
CA ALA A 79 12.88 3.11 18.72
C ALA A 79 13.31 1.73 19.26
N PHE A 80 12.42 0.73 19.17
CA PHE A 80 12.74 -0.64 19.54
C PHE A 80 13.89 -1.25 18.72
N LEU A 81 13.91 -1.01 17.40
CA LEU A 81 14.98 -1.52 16.54
C LEU A 81 16.32 -0.79 16.80
N ASP A 82 16.30 0.51 17.07
CA ASP A 82 17.48 1.29 17.45
C ASP A 82 18.09 0.77 18.76
N ASP A 83 17.25 0.55 19.78
CA ASP A 83 17.67 -0.03 21.07
C ASP A 83 18.30 -1.42 20.90
N ILE A 84 17.72 -2.27 20.04
CA ILE A 84 18.29 -3.58 19.71
C ILE A 84 19.66 -3.44 19.05
N THR A 85 19.83 -2.53 18.09
CA THR A 85 21.13 -2.36 17.41
C THR A 85 22.24 -1.86 18.33
N CYS A 86 21.90 -1.16 19.41
CA CYS A 86 22.86 -0.73 20.43
C CYS A 86 23.24 -1.84 21.43
N SER A 87 22.64 -3.03 21.35
CA SER A 87 22.92 -4.13 22.26
C SER A 87 24.28 -4.80 21.97
N PRO A 88 25.20 -4.90 22.95
CA PRO A 88 26.57 -5.38 22.74
C PRO A 88 26.67 -6.89 22.41
N ASN A 89 25.62 -7.66 22.71
CA ASN A 89 25.59 -9.12 22.55
C ASN A 89 24.88 -9.58 21.26
N LEU A 90 24.57 -8.66 20.35
CA LEU A 90 23.81 -8.95 19.15
C LEU A 90 24.70 -9.61 18.08
N LEU A 91 24.23 -10.69 17.46
CA LEU A 91 24.99 -11.34 16.39
C LEU A 91 25.06 -10.46 15.12
N PRO A 92 26.10 -10.59 14.29
CA PRO A 92 26.21 -9.82 13.04
C PRO A 92 25.03 -10.00 12.07
N THR A 93 24.37 -11.16 12.09
CA THR A 93 23.16 -11.43 11.29
C THR A 93 21.93 -10.71 11.82
N GLU A 94 21.77 -10.64 13.14
CA GLU A 94 20.69 -9.93 13.83
C GLU A 94 20.84 -8.42 13.62
N HIS A 95 22.06 -7.90 13.77
CA HIS A 95 22.35 -6.49 13.51
C HIS A 95 22.02 -6.11 12.06
N ARG A 96 22.46 -6.91 11.09
CA ARG A 96 22.13 -6.66 9.67
C ARG A 96 20.62 -6.70 9.42
N ALA A 97 19.90 -7.61 10.07
CA ALA A 97 18.45 -7.70 9.94
C ALA A 97 17.74 -6.46 10.53
N ALA A 98 18.11 -6.02 11.74
CA ALA A 98 17.55 -4.83 12.37
C ALA A 98 17.85 -3.55 11.57
N SER A 99 19.10 -3.34 11.15
CA SER A 99 19.47 -2.17 10.34
C SER A 99 18.75 -2.13 8.99
N GLN A 100 18.49 -3.28 8.37
CA GLN A 100 17.69 -3.34 7.15
C GLN A 100 16.23 -2.92 7.40
N LEU A 101 15.65 -3.31 8.53
CA LEU A 101 14.28 -2.94 8.91
C LEU A 101 14.17 -1.45 9.21
N LEU A 102 15.12 -0.88 9.95
CA LEU A 102 15.20 0.56 10.16
C LEU A 102 15.23 1.32 8.84
N ARG A 103 16.08 0.89 7.89
CA ARG A 103 16.12 1.51 6.57
C ARG A 103 14.78 1.42 5.84
N LEU A 104 14.05 0.31 5.94
CA LEU A 104 12.73 0.18 5.32
C LEU A 104 11.69 1.07 5.99
N LEU A 105 11.67 1.12 7.32
CA LEU A 105 10.76 1.95 8.11
C LEU A 105 11.05 3.45 8.01
N CYS A 106 12.24 3.85 7.57
CA CYS A 106 12.61 5.25 7.35
C CYS A 106 12.50 5.69 5.88
N ARG A 107 12.01 4.85 4.96
CA ARG A 107 11.77 5.26 3.57
C ARG A 107 10.45 6.03 3.45
N ASP A 108 10.45 7.02 2.56
CA ASP A 108 9.31 7.90 2.23
C ASP A 108 8.63 7.55 0.89
N ASP A 109 9.05 6.46 0.21
CA ASP A 109 8.70 6.16 -1.18
C ASP A 109 7.30 5.53 -1.40
N ILE A 110 6.55 5.28 -0.32
CA ILE A 110 5.29 4.52 -0.38
C ILE A 110 4.07 5.43 -0.65
N ASP A 111 4.18 6.72 -0.31
CA ASP A 111 3.09 7.69 -0.51
C ASP A 111 2.82 7.99 -2.01
N SER A 112 3.80 7.75 -2.88
CA SER A 112 3.70 8.05 -4.32
C SER A 112 2.59 7.28 -5.03
N GLY A 113 2.31 6.03 -4.62
CA GLY A 113 1.27 5.20 -5.25
C GLY A 113 -0.15 5.65 -4.92
N LYS A 114 -0.41 6.07 -3.68
CA LYS A 114 -1.72 6.57 -3.23
C LYS A 114 -2.02 7.93 -3.85
N GLN A 115 -1.05 8.84 -3.81
CA GLN A 115 -1.18 10.17 -4.44
C GLN A 115 -1.51 10.05 -5.93
N GLN A 116 -0.91 9.10 -6.65
CA GLN A 116 -1.18 8.90 -8.08
C GLN A 116 -2.64 8.50 -8.36
N LEU A 117 -3.23 7.64 -7.54
CA LEU A 117 -4.63 7.22 -7.72
C LEU A 117 -5.60 8.36 -7.40
N GLU A 118 -5.35 9.14 -6.35
CA GLU A 118 -6.14 10.32 -6.01
C GLU A 118 -6.11 11.36 -7.14
N ILE A 119 -4.92 11.66 -7.67
CA ILE A 119 -4.75 12.58 -8.80
C ILE A 119 -5.54 12.08 -10.02
N LEU A 120 -5.45 10.78 -10.33
CA LEU A 120 -6.14 10.19 -11.49
C LEU A 120 -7.67 10.26 -11.39
N LEU A 121 -8.22 10.10 -10.18
CA LEU A 121 -9.67 10.10 -9.95
C LEU A 121 -10.24 11.50 -9.68
N THR A 122 -9.37 12.51 -9.56
CA THR A 122 -9.78 13.89 -9.37
C THR A 122 -10.49 14.39 -10.64
N PRO A 123 -11.73 14.89 -10.54
CA PRO A 123 -12.43 15.43 -11.70
C PRO A 123 -11.64 16.58 -12.34
N PRO A 124 -11.58 16.64 -13.68
CA PRO A 124 -10.90 17.74 -14.36
C PRO A 124 -11.58 19.08 -14.02
N GLN A 125 -10.77 20.11 -13.76
CA GLN A 125 -11.25 21.46 -13.40
C GLN A 125 -11.99 22.14 -14.56
N THR A 126 -11.62 21.78 -15.79
CA THR A 126 -12.27 22.25 -17.01
C THR A 126 -13.09 21.13 -17.64
N PRO A 127 -14.37 21.34 -17.95
CA PRO A 127 -15.18 20.37 -18.67
C PRO A 127 -14.54 20.01 -20.01
N SER A 128 -14.50 18.72 -20.36
CA SER A 128 -14.06 18.31 -21.69
C SER A 128 -15.05 18.81 -22.74
N LYS A 129 -14.53 19.17 -23.92
CA LYS A 129 -15.35 19.44 -25.10
C LYS A 129 -15.86 18.15 -25.75
N GLU A 130 -15.29 17.02 -25.37
CA GLU A 130 -15.64 15.71 -25.88
C GLU A 130 -16.94 15.21 -25.24
N SER A 131 -17.70 14.45 -26.01
CA SER A 131 -18.91 13.77 -25.57
C SER A 131 -18.83 12.29 -25.93
N ILE A 132 -19.78 11.51 -25.42
CA ILE A 132 -19.93 10.11 -25.83
C ILE A 132 -20.16 9.97 -27.33
N GLU A 133 -20.66 10.99 -28.01
CA GLU A 133 -20.86 10.96 -29.47
C GLU A 133 -19.54 11.17 -30.23
N THR A 134 -18.65 12.02 -29.71
CA THR A 134 -17.37 12.34 -30.37
C THR A 134 -16.29 11.28 -30.15
N LEU A 135 -16.26 10.64 -28.97
CA LEU A 135 -15.27 9.62 -28.63
C LEU A 135 -15.59 8.28 -29.31
N SER A 136 -14.60 7.54 -29.78
CA SER A 136 -14.84 6.17 -30.28
C SER A 136 -15.20 5.20 -29.15
N ALA A 137 -15.85 4.09 -29.48
CA ALA A 137 -16.16 3.05 -28.49
C ALA A 137 -14.89 2.41 -27.90
N LEU A 138 -13.81 2.35 -28.68
CA LEU A 138 -12.51 1.84 -28.24
C LEU A 138 -11.89 2.76 -27.19
N GLU A 139 -11.81 4.07 -27.46
CA GLU A 139 -11.23 5.04 -26.51
C GLU A 139 -11.99 5.01 -25.17
N ILE A 140 -13.32 4.96 -25.21
CA ILE A 140 -14.14 4.85 -23.98
C ILE A 140 -13.80 3.56 -23.22
N ALA A 141 -13.75 2.41 -23.91
CA ALA A 141 -13.47 1.12 -23.29
C ALA A 141 -12.04 1.05 -22.70
N GLU A 142 -11.05 1.60 -23.38
CA GLU A 142 -9.67 1.67 -22.90
C GLU A 142 -9.56 2.53 -21.64
N GLN A 143 -10.16 3.72 -21.63
CA GLN A 143 -10.13 4.59 -20.46
C GLN A 143 -10.93 4.02 -19.28
N MET A 144 -12.08 3.40 -19.54
CA MET A 144 -12.83 2.65 -18.51
C MET A 144 -11.98 1.53 -17.91
N THR A 145 -11.30 0.77 -18.76
CA THR A 145 -10.44 -0.35 -18.35
C THR A 145 -9.25 0.13 -17.56
N TYR A 146 -8.59 1.21 -17.99
CA TYR A 146 -7.47 1.79 -17.27
C TYR A 146 -7.88 2.22 -15.86
N LEU A 147 -8.96 3.00 -15.72
CA LEU A 147 -9.44 3.46 -14.42
C LEU A 147 -9.86 2.31 -13.50
N ASP A 148 -10.65 1.37 -14.03
CA ASP A 148 -11.12 0.22 -13.25
C ASP A 148 -9.93 -0.65 -12.81
N HIS A 149 -8.92 -0.82 -13.65
CA HIS A 149 -7.70 -1.55 -13.33
C HIS A 149 -6.88 -0.88 -12.23
N GLN A 150 -6.69 0.45 -12.29
CA GLN A 150 -5.95 1.19 -11.27
C GLN A 150 -6.62 1.09 -9.89
N ILE A 151 -7.95 1.20 -9.83
CA ILE A 151 -8.69 1.01 -8.58
C ILE A 151 -8.59 -0.44 -8.10
N PHE A 152 -8.73 -1.41 -9.01
CA PHE A 152 -8.67 -2.83 -8.66
C PHE A 152 -7.31 -3.24 -8.09
N LEU A 153 -6.20 -2.76 -8.67
CA LEU A 153 -4.85 -3.02 -8.16
C LEU A 153 -4.59 -2.40 -6.78
N ALA A 154 -5.29 -1.32 -6.44
CA ALA A 154 -5.15 -0.67 -5.14
C ALA A 154 -5.83 -1.44 -4.00
N ILE A 155 -6.72 -2.38 -4.31
CA ILE A 155 -7.39 -3.21 -3.31
C ILE A 155 -6.38 -4.14 -2.64
N ARG A 156 -6.20 -3.97 -1.33
CA ARG A 156 -5.32 -4.82 -0.53
C ARG A 156 -6.07 -5.98 0.11
N SER A 157 -5.35 -7.07 0.39
CA SER A 157 -5.92 -8.30 0.97
C SER A 157 -6.61 -8.09 2.33
N GLU A 158 -6.13 -7.11 3.09
CA GLU A 158 -6.55 -6.75 4.43
C GLU A 158 -7.93 -6.12 4.45
N GLU A 159 -8.30 -5.45 3.34
CA GLU A 159 -9.63 -4.87 3.17
C GLU A 159 -10.72 -5.95 3.13
N PHE A 160 -10.34 -7.20 2.81
CA PHE A 160 -11.25 -8.33 2.84
C PHE A 160 -11.41 -8.96 4.24
N LEU A 161 -10.52 -8.67 5.19
CA LEU A 161 -10.52 -9.32 6.49
C LEU A 161 -11.74 -8.92 7.33
N GLY A 162 -12.40 -9.93 7.90
CA GLY A 162 -13.59 -9.72 8.75
C GLY A 162 -14.77 -9.06 8.03
N GLN A 163 -14.79 -9.12 6.69
CA GLN A 163 -15.77 -8.43 5.86
C GLN A 163 -15.85 -6.93 6.15
N ALA A 164 -14.69 -6.28 6.29
CA ALA A 164 -14.58 -4.88 6.70
C ALA A 164 -15.47 -3.93 5.87
N TRP A 165 -15.64 -4.21 4.58
CA TRP A 165 -16.49 -3.42 3.68
C TRP A 165 -17.99 -3.41 4.06
N MET A 166 -18.44 -4.33 4.92
CA MET A 166 -19.80 -4.42 5.45
C MET A 166 -19.98 -3.77 6.83
N LYS A 167 -18.88 -3.29 7.46
CA LYS A 167 -18.88 -2.76 8.83
C LYS A 167 -19.03 -1.23 8.84
N SER A 168 -19.24 -0.65 10.02
CA SER A 168 -19.39 0.81 10.21
C SER A 168 -18.11 1.58 9.88
N ASP A 169 -16.96 0.97 10.14
CA ASP A 169 -15.60 1.48 9.88
C ASP A 169 -15.09 1.14 8.46
N LYS A 170 -15.97 0.75 7.53
CA LYS A 170 -15.59 0.36 6.16
C LYS A 170 -14.77 1.39 5.38
N LYS A 171 -14.93 2.69 5.68
CA LYS A 171 -14.19 3.75 4.97
C LYS A 171 -12.70 3.75 5.30
N SER A 172 -12.32 3.42 6.54
CA SER A 172 -10.92 3.34 6.93
C SER A 172 -10.32 1.96 6.64
N ARG A 173 -11.11 0.90 6.78
CA ARG A 173 -10.61 -0.48 6.67
C ARG A 173 -10.74 -1.12 5.30
N ALA A 174 -11.60 -0.62 4.43
CA ALA A 174 -11.89 -1.18 3.11
C ALA A 174 -12.10 -0.08 2.05
N GLU A 175 -11.25 0.94 2.10
CA GLU A 175 -11.32 2.13 1.26
C GLU A 175 -11.45 1.81 -0.24
N HIS A 176 -10.58 0.95 -0.79
CA HIS A 176 -10.53 0.67 -2.22
C HIS A 176 -11.64 -0.28 -2.66
N ILE A 177 -12.09 -1.20 -1.79
CA ILE A 177 -13.30 -2.00 -2.07
C ILE A 177 -14.53 -1.09 -2.19
N ILE A 178 -14.66 -0.11 -1.28
CA ILE A 178 -15.74 0.88 -1.34
C ILE A 178 -15.60 1.78 -2.56
N LEU A 179 -14.38 2.17 -2.93
CA LEU A 179 -14.09 2.94 -4.13
C LEU A 179 -14.48 2.19 -5.41
N MET A 180 -14.12 0.91 -5.53
CA MET A 180 -14.50 0.05 -6.65
C MET A 180 -16.02 -0.10 -6.77
N THR A 181 -16.70 -0.26 -5.62
CA THR A 181 -18.17 -0.30 -5.57
C THR A 181 -18.79 1.04 -6.01
N LYS A 182 -18.22 2.17 -5.57
CA LYS A 182 -18.65 3.50 -6.00
C LYS A 182 -18.45 3.68 -7.50
N ARG A 183 -17.29 3.30 -8.03
CA ARG A 183 -16.95 3.35 -9.46
C ARG A 183 -17.94 2.56 -10.31
N PHE A 184 -18.29 1.34 -9.90
CA PHE A 184 -19.30 0.52 -10.57
C PHE A 184 -20.65 1.27 -10.67
N ASN A 185 -21.10 1.80 -9.54
CA ASN A 185 -22.38 2.50 -9.46
C ASN A 185 -22.40 3.81 -10.27
N ASP A 186 -21.29 4.56 -10.25
CA ASP A 186 -21.13 5.78 -11.05
C ASP A 186 -21.11 5.48 -12.55
N GLY A 187 -20.38 4.45 -12.98
CA GLY A 187 -20.33 4.01 -14.37
C GLY A 187 -21.71 3.59 -14.88
N SER A 188 -22.42 2.74 -14.12
CA SER A 188 -23.78 2.32 -14.48
C SER A 188 -24.77 3.50 -14.54
N ARG A 189 -24.68 4.44 -13.58
CA ARG A 189 -25.49 5.67 -13.60
C ARG A 189 -25.18 6.56 -14.78
N LEU A 190 -23.91 6.73 -15.16
CA LEU A 190 -23.50 7.52 -16.31
C LEU A 190 -24.17 6.98 -17.59
N VAL A 191 -24.02 5.67 -17.84
CA VAL A 191 -24.63 5.00 -19.00
C VAL A 191 -26.15 5.16 -19.00
N CYS A 192 -26.79 4.95 -17.85
CA CYS A 192 -28.23 5.16 -17.71
C CYS A 192 -28.63 6.60 -18.03
N SER A 193 -27.91 7.59 -17.47
CA SER A 193 -28.19 9.01 -17.64
C SER A 193 -28.06 9.43 -19.11
N GLU A 194 -27.06 8.94 -19.81
CA GLU A 194 -26.84 9.18 -21.23
C GLU A 194 -28.00 8.69 -22.09
N ILE A 195 -28.55 7.52 -21.80
CA ILE A 195 -29.67 7.00 -22.58
C ILE A 195 -30.95 7.79 -22.29
N VAL A 196 -31.26 8.07 -21.01
CA VAL A 196 -32.57 8.62 -20.63
C VAL A 196 -32.69 10.14 -20.82
N THR A 197 -31.58 10.88 -20.86
CA THR A 197 -31.60 12.33 -21.11
C THR A 197 -31.86 12.68 -22.58
N ARG A 198 -31.67 11.72 -23.49
CA ARG A 198 -31.92 11.88 -24.93
C ARG A 198 -33.43 11.83 -25.24
N SER A 199 -33.98 12.98 -25.65
CA SER A 199 -35.39 13.12 -26.04
C SER A 199 -35.74 12.39 -27.34
N ASN A 200 -34.83 12.43 -28.33
CA ASN A 200 -35.02 11.78 -29.62
C ASN A 200 -34.82 10.25 -29.53
N MET A 201 -35.76 9.48 -30.09
CA MET A 201 -35.67 8.01 -30.14
C MET A 201 -34.46 7.52 -30.92
N ALA A 202 -34.13 8.13 -32.05
CA ALA A 202 -32.97 7.72 -32.85
C ALA A 202 -31.65 7.93 -32.08
N ALA A 203 -31.54 9.04 -31.34
CA ALA A 203 -30.39 9.31 -30.49
C ALA A 203 -30.28 8.28 -29.34
N ARG A 204 -31.40 7.85 -28.74
CA ARG A 204 -31.38 6.77 -27.73
C ARG A 204 -30.91 5.44 -28.29
N VAL A 205 -31.37 5.05 -29.49
CA VAL A 205 -30.92 3.82 -30.17
C VAL A 205 -29.41 3.89 -30.41
N ALA A 206 -28.91 4.98 -30.97
CA ALA A 206 -27.48 5.17 -31.23
C ALA A 206 -26.64 5.10 -29.94
N ALA A 207 -27.12 5.68 -28.83
CA ALA A 207 -26.45 5.60 -27.54
C ALA A 207 -26.39 4.15 -27.01
N ILE A 208 -27.48 3.37 -27.12
CA ILE A 208 -27.51 1.97 -26.71
C ILE A 208 -26.55 1.13 -27.56
N GLU A 209 -26.57 1.32 -28.88
CA GLU A 209 -25.64 0.62 -29.80
C GLU A 209 -24.18 0.94 -29.46
N LYS A 210 -23.87 2.22 -29.21
CA LYS A 210 -22.52 2.64 -28.84
C LYS A 210 -22.06 2.03 -27.52
N TRP A 211 -22.90 2.06 -26.49
CA TRP A 211 -22.58 1.43 -25.20
C TRP A 211 -22.47 -0.09 -25.29
N THR A 212 -23.21 -0.74 -26.20
CA THR A 212 -23.05 -2.17 -26.44
C THR A 212 -21.71 -2.46 -27.11
N ALA A 213 -21.29 -1.64 -28.08
CA ALA A 213 -19.96 -1.75 -28.67
C ALA A 213 -18.85 -1.55 -27.62
N VAL A 214 -19.01 -0.59 -26.70
CA VAL A 214 -18.09 -0.41 -25.56
C VAL A 214 -18.05 -1.67 -24.69
N ALA A 215 -19.21 -2.27 -24.37
CA ALA A 215 -19.26 -3.50 -23.57
C ALA A 215 -18.56 -4.67 -24.27
N ASP A 216 -18.74 -4.83 -25.58
CA ASP A 216 -18.05 -5.84 -26.37
C ASP A 216 -16.52 -5.67 -26.35
N ILE A 217 -16.04 -4.43 -26.47
CA ILE A 217 -14.62 -4.13 -26.40
C ILE A 217 -14.09 -4.37 -24.98
N CYS A 218 -14.82 -3.94 -23.94
CA CYS A 218 -14.47 -4.25 -22.54
C CYS A 218 -14.32 -5.76 -22.32
N ARG A 219 -15.22 -6.58 -22.90
CA ARG A 219 -15.12 -8.04 -22.84
C ARG A 219 -13.85 -8.57 -23.53
N CYS A 220 -13.48 -8.02 -24.69
CA CYS A 220 -12.24 -8.35 -25.38
C CYS A 220 -10.99 -7.92 -24.59
N LEU A 221 -11.07 -6.82 -23.82
CA LEU A 221 -10.03 -6.35 -22.91
C LEU A 221 -10.04 -7.07 -21.55
N HIS A 222 -10.91 -8.08 -21.36
CA HIS A 222 -11.12 -8.78 -20.10
C HIS A 222 -11.55 -7.88 -18.92
N ASN A 223 -12.10 -6.69 -19.21
CA ASN A 223 -12.71 -5.81 -18.22
C ASN A 223 -14.18 -6.21 -17.97
N PHE A 224 -14.38 -7.28 -17.21
CA PHE A 224 -15.72 -7.76 -16.85
C PHE A 224 -16.49 -6.77 -15.96
N ASN A 225 -15.79 -5.95 -15.17
CA ASN A 225 -16.42 -4.90 -14.37
C ASN A 225 -17.13 -3.88 -15.28
N GLY A 226 -16.44 -3.39 -16.32
CA GLY A 226 -17.01 -2.48 -17.32
C GLY A 226 -18.20 -3.09 -18.08
N VAL A 227 -18.11 -4.38 -18.46
CA VAL A 227 -19.23 -5.12 -19.05
C VAL A 227 -20.45 -5.08 -18.12
N LEU A 228 -20.26 -5.44 -16.85
CA LEU A 228 -21.34 -5.51 -15.87
C LEU A 228 -21.92 -4.13 -15.52
N GLN A 229 -21.12 -3.05 -15.51
CA GLN A 229 -21.62 -1.69 -15.35
C GLN A 229 -22.64 -1.32 -16.43
N ILE A 230 -22.34 -1.66 -17.69
CA ILE A 230 -23.19 -1.38 -18.86
C ILE A 230 -24.43 -2.27 -18.83
N CYS A 231 -24.29 -3.58 -18.55
CA CYS A 231 -25.43 -4.48 -18.38
C CYS A 231 -26.38 -4.03 -17.25
N ALA A 232 -25.82 -3.60 -16.11
CA ALA A 232 -26.60 -3.04 -15.01
C ALA A 232 -27.36 -1.77 -15.43
N ALA A 233 -26.76 -0.94 -16.29
CA ALA A 233 -27.44 0.24 -16.83
C ALA A 233 -28.60 -0.13 -17.76
N PHE A 234 -28.44 -1.15 -18.62
CA PHE A 234 -29.49 -1.60 -19.53
C PHE A 234 -30.67 -2.26 -18.82
N THR A 235 -30.40 -2.99 -17.73
CA THR A 235 -31.42 -3.61 -16.87
C THR A 235 -32.04 -2.63 -15.87
N ASN A 236 -31.46 -1.44 -15.69
CA ASN A 236 -32.03 -0.39 -14.86
C ASN A 236 -33.45 -0.06 -15.32
N ALA A 237 -34.40 0.03 -14.39
CA ALA A 237 -35.82 0.27 -14.69
C ALA A 237 -36.05 1.50 -15.59
N ALA A 238 -35.19 2.53 -15.51
CA ALA A 238 -35.30 3.71 -16.34
C ALA A 238 -35.02 3.48 -17.82
N VAL A 239 -34.11 2.55 -18.13
CA VAL A 239 -33.74 2.17 -19.50
C VAL A 239 -34.58 0.98 -19.97
N TYR A 240 -34.77 -0.03 -19.12
CA TYR A 240 -35.49 -1.27 -19.45
C TYR A 240 -36.95 -1.03 -19.89
N ARG A 241 -37.60 0.01 -19.34
CA ARG A 241 -38.98 0.38 -19.69
C ARG A 241 -39.13 1.01 -21.09
N LEU A 242 -38.04 1.39 -21.77
CA LEU A 242 -38.07 2.08 -23.06
C LEU A 242 -38.37 1.12 -24.23
N LYS A 243 -39.49 0.39 -24.17
CA LYS A 243 -39.81 -0.70 -25.11
C LYS A 243 -39.73 -0.29 -26.58
N LYS A 244 -40.32 0.86 -26.95
CA LYS A 244 -40.26 1.41 -28.32
C LYS A 244 -38.83 1.67 -28.82
N THR A 245 -37.91 2.02 -27.93
CA THR A 245 -36.50 2.21 -28.27
C THR A 245 -35.84 0.85 -28.48
N TRP A 246 -36.04 -0.10 -27.57
CA TRP A 246 -35.50 -1.45 -27.69
C TRP A 246 -35.97 -2.20 -28.95
N ASP A 247 -37.23 -1.99 -29.38
CA ASP A 247 -37.76 -2.57 -30.63
C ASP A 247 -36.99 -2.11 -31.88
N LYS A 248 -36.25 -1.00 -31.78
CA LYS A 248 -35.44 -0.44 -32.87
C LYS A 248 -33.95 -0.78 -32.76
N VAL A 249 -33.51 -1.36 -31.65
CA VAL A 249 -32.12 -1.81 -31.47
C VAL A 249 -31.94 -3.14 -32.22
N PRO A 250 -30.89 -3.30 -33.05
CA PRO A 250 -30.63 -4.56 -33.76
C PRO A 250 -30.52 -5.77 -32.83
N ARG A 251 -31.08 -6.93 -33.21
CA ARG A 251 -31.11 -8.12 -32.33
C ARG A 251 -29.73 -8.71 -32.00
N THR A 252 -28.72 -8.44 -32.83
CA THR A 252 -27.31 -8.77 -32.55
C THR A 252 -26.79 -8.07 -31.28
N VAL A 253 -27.37 -6.92 -30.94
CA VAL A 253 -27.06 -6.09 -29.76
C VAL A 253 -27.93 -6.49 -28.56
N SER A 254 -29.18 -6.92 -28.81
CA SER A 254 -30.17 -7.23 -27.76
C SER A 254 -29.96 -8.56 -27.01
N THR A 255 -29.05 -9.45 -27.47
CA THR A 255 -28.91 -10.82 -26.96
C THR A 255 -27.83 -11.02 -25.89
N GLN A 256 -27.15 -9.96 -25.47
CA GLN A 256 -26.10 -10.04 -24.44
C GLN A 256 -26.52 -10.10 -22.96
N PRO A 257 -27.74 -9.74 -22.52
CA PRO A 257 -28.07 -9.80 -21.08
C PRO A 257 -28.02 -11.22 -20.49
N ASP A 258 -28.24 -12.25 -21.31
CA ASP A 258 -28.49 -13.62 -20.83
C ASP A 258 -27.25 -14.54 -20.86
N ARG A 259 -26.07 -14.04 -21.23
CA ARG A 259 -24.83 -14.85 -21.31
C ARG A 259 -23.88 -14.70 -20.12
N ALA A 260 -24.29 -13.98 -19.08
CA ALA A 260 -23.56 -13.91 -17.81
C ALA A 260 -24.33 -14.73 -16.73
N GLY A 261 -24.28 -16.05 -16.87
CA GLY A 261 -24.81 -17.03 -15.92
C GLY A 261 -23.95 -18.27 -15.95
#